data_AF-A0A9D7G7G8-F1
#
_entry.id   AF-A0A9D7G7G8-F1
#
_cell.length_a   1.000
_cell.length_b   1.000
_cell.length_c   1.000
_cell.angle_alpha   90.00
_cell.angle_beta   90.00
_cell.angle_gamma   90.00
#
_symmetry.space_group_name_H-M   'P 1'
#
loop_
_entity.id
_entity.type
_entity.pdbx_description
1 polymer ?
#
loop_
_entity_poly.entity_id
_entity_poly.type
_entity_poly.pdbx_seq_one_letter_code
_entity_poly.pdbx_strand_id
1 'polypeptide(L)'
;MVGNSYGGGVAARLAELHPERIKHLVIYDGLVSDYSAALADSIARAHGAPSMLAVMRTPTAKDLRFGIKLSLYRDPPLPGFILKQVYNEFAAPFRAAQITLIKDLMAHEESFVHKKYDWRMPVHLIWGERDELIPNAVGRAVLMRNGLAEDRWIVIPRTGHVPNIERPREFVRVLNRLLAAD
;
A
#
# COMPACT_ATOMS: atom_id res chain seq x y z
N MET A 1 15.12 0.81 -4.37
CA MET A 1 14.23 0.45 -3.26
C MET A 1 12.81 0.34 -3.80
N VAL A 2 12.09 -0.72 -3.46
CA VAL A 2 10.70 -0.93 -3.88
C VAL A 2 9.87 -1.23 -2.64
N GLY A 3 8.79 -0.47 -2.41
CA GLY A 3 7.94 -0.61 -1.23
C GLY A 3 6.45 -0.67 -1.57
N ASN A 4 5.73 -1.63 -0.99
CA ASN A 4 4.28 -1.79 -1.11
C ASN A 4 3.56 -1.35 0.16
N SER A 5 2.38 -0.73 0.06
CA SER A 5 1.49 -0.53 1.21
C SER A 5 2.22 0.15 2.38
N TYR A 6 2.17 -0.42 3.58
CA TYR A 6 2.98 0.04 4.72
C TYR A 6 4.49 0.15 4.40
N GLY A 7 5.03 -0.83 3.67
CA GLY A 7 6.42 -0.82 3.20
C GLY A 7 6.73 0.30 2.22
N GLY A 8 5.72 0.90 1.58
CA GLY A 8 5.85 2.13 0.79
C GLY A 8 6.31 3.31 1.65
N GLY A 9 5.70 3.50 2.83
CA GLY A 9 6.09 4.52 3.81
C GLY A 9 7.49 4.28 4.38
N VAL A 10 7.82 3.02 4.66
CA VAL A 10 9.17 2.63 5.10
C VAL A 10 10.20 2.94 4.01
N ALA A 11 9.93 2.57 2.76
CA ALA A 11 10.80 2.85 1.62
C ALA A 11 10.97 4.36 1.39
N ALA A 12 9.88 5.11 1.46
CA ALA A 12 9.86 6.57 1.34
C ALA A 12 10.75 7.23 2.40
N ARG A 13 10.62 6.82 3.67
CA ARG A 13 11.40 7.39 4.77
C ARG A 13 12.87 7.00 4.69
N LEU A 14 13.16 5.74 4.35
CA LEU A 14 14.54 5.29 4.18
C LEU A 14 15.25 6.03 3.04
N ALA A 15 14.56 6.25 1.92
CA ALA A 15 15.12 6.98 0.78
C ALA A 15 15.42 8.45 1.10
N GLU A 16 14.61 9.09 1.95
CA GLU A 16 14.90 10.45 2.44
C GLU A 16 16.08 10.49 3.40
N LEU A 17 16.21 9.50 4.30
CA LEU A 17 17.27 9.46 5.32
C LEU A 17 18.62 9.02 4.76
N HIS A 18 18.63 8.15 3.74
CA HIS A 18 19.82 7.55 3.15
C HIS A 18 19.81 7.65 1.63
N PRO A 19 19.73 8.86 1.05
CA PRO A 19 19.60 9.04 -0.39
C PRO A 19 20.77 8.44 -1.18
N GLU A 20 21.97 8.42 -0.59
CA GLU A 20 23.19 7.84 -1.18
C GLU A 20 23.12 6.33 -1.40
N ARG A 21 22.19 5.64 -0.71
CA ARG A 21 22.02 4.18 -0.82
C ARG A 21 20.95 3.78 -1.82
N ILE A 22 20.22 4.73 -2.39
CA ILE A 22 19.02 4.45 -3.17
C ILE A 22 19.14 5.07 -4.56
N LYS A 23 19.39 4.22 -5.57
CA LYS A 23 19.45 4.64 -6.98
C LYS A 23 18.07 5.00 -7.54
N HIS A 24 17.03 4.24 -7.20
CA HIS A 24 15.64 4.50 -7.58
C HIS A 24 14.71 4.18 -6.40
N LEU A 25 13.67 4.97 -6.22
CA LEU A 25 12.57 4.70 -5.30
C LEU A 25 11.32 4.36 -6.10
N VAL A 26 10.76 3.17 -5.86
CA VAL A 26 9.47 2.77 -6.42
C VAL A 26 8.52 2.49 -5.28
N ILE A 27 7.44 3.26 -5.21
CA ILE A 27 6.36 3.07 -4.24
C ILE A 27 5.17 2.52 -5.01
N TYR A 28 4.54 1.46 -4.51
CA TYR A 28 3.32 0.97 -5.14
C TYR A 28 2.21 0.69 -4.12
N ASP A 29 1.04 1.27 -4.39
CA ASP A 29 -0.13 1.18 -3.51
C ASP A 29 0.26 1.47 -2.05
N GLY A 30 1.01 2.56 -1.83
CA GLY A 30 1.80 2.80 -0.62
C GLY A 30 1.21 3.84 0.35
N LEU A 31 1.36 3.59 1.65
CA LEU A 31 1.06 4.54 2.73
C LEU A 31 2.26 5.50 2.91
N VAL A 32 2.24 6.65 2.25
CA VAL A 32 3.39 7.60 2.25
C VAL A 32 3.02 8.94 2.87
N SER A 33 2.10 9.66 2.22
CA SER A 33 1.47 10.88 2.73
C SER A 33 0.04 10.93 2.20
N ASP A 34 -0.75 11.91 2.61
CA ASP A 34 -2.11 12.15 2.14
C ASP A 34 -3.10 10.98 2.41
N TYR A 35 -2.79 10.15 3.41
CA TYR A 35 -3.66 9.09 3.89
C TYR A 35 -3.75 9.14 5.43
N SER A 36 -4.89 9.58 5.95
CA SER A 36 -5.16 9.69 7.39
C SER A 36 -5.95 8.50 7.93
N ALA A 37 -5.91 8.30 9.24
CA ALA A 37 -6.78 7.37 9.95
C ALA A 37 -8.27 7.67 9.69
N ALA A 38 -8.63 8.96 9.60
CA ALA A 38 -10.01 9.36 9.28
C ALA A 38 -10.44 8.88 7.88
N LEU A 39 -9.55 8.99 6.87
CA LEU A 39 -9.80 8.46 5.53
C LEU A 39 -9.90 6.93 5.56
N ALA A 40 -8.96 6.26 6.23
CA ALA A 40 -8.95 4.81 6.39
C ALA A 40 -10.26 4.29 7.01
N ASP A 41 -10.70 4.93 8.10
CA ASP A 41 -11.94 4.57 8.78
C ASP A 41 -13.17 4.87 7.93
N SER A 42 -13.14 5.93 7.11
CA SER A 42 -14.22 6.21 6.15
C SER A 42 -14.38 5.07 5.14
N ILE A 43 -13.25 4.58 4.60
CA ILE A 43 -13.23 3.43 3.67
C ILE A 43 -13.78 2.17 4.35
N ALA A 44 -13.35 1.89 5.59
CA ALA A 44 -13.85 0.72 6.33
C ALA A 44 -15.36 0.80 6.59
N ARG A 45 -15.87 1.97 6.98
CA ARG A 45 -17.30 2.20 7.22
C ARG A 45 -18.14 2.07 5.95
N ALA A 46 -17.64 2.56 4.81
CA ALA A 46 -18.30 2.37 3.53
C ALA A 46 -18.49 0.89 3.15
N HIS A 47 -17.65 0.00 3.72
CA HIS A 47 -17.70 -1.45 3.54
C HIS A 47 -18.36 -2.21 4.71
N GLY A 48 -18.97 -1.50 5.67
CA GLY A 48 -19.70 -2.09 6.79
C GLY A 48 -18.85 -2.51 7.99
N ALA A 49 -17.61 -2.04 8.08
CA ALA A 49 -16.75 -2.23 9.26
C ALA A 49 -16.68 -0.96 10.13
N PRO A 50 -16.49 -1.07 11.46
CA PRO A 50 -16.51 0.10 12.34
C PRO A 50 -15.29 1.01 12.17
N SER A 51 -14.12 0.45 11.85
CA SER A 51 -12.85 1.17 11.62
C SER A 51 -11.87 0.31 10.83
N MET A 52 -10.87 0.93 10.23
CA MET A 52 -9.81 0.20 9.52
C MET A 52 -8.98 -0.64 10.49
N LEU A 53 -8.75 -0.13 11.71
CA LEU A 53 -8.06 -0.91 12.74
C LEU A 53 -8.83 -2.20 13.09
N ALA A 54 -10.16 -2.15 13.17
CA ALA A 54 -10.97 -3.36 13.42
C ALA A 54 -10.81 -4.40 12.31
N VAL A 55 -10.79 -3.95 11.05
CA VAL A 55 -10.52 -4.81 9.88
C VAL A 55 -9.13 -5.46 9.99
N MET A 56 -8.11 -4.63 10.26
CA MET A 56 -6.71 -5.05 10.30
C MET A 56 -6.36 -5.90 11.53
N ARG A 57 -7.21 -5.94 12.57
CA ARG A 57 -7.01 -6.87 13.70
C ARG A 57 -7.15 -8.32 13.28
N THR A 58 -8.09 -8.62 12.38
CA THR A 58 -8.31 -9.95 11.77
C THR A 58 -8.02 -11.13 12.74
N PRO A 59 -8.80 -11.31 13.82
CA PRO A 59 -8.48 -12.30 14.86
C PRO A 59 -8.62 -13.76 14.40
N THR A 60 -9.33 -14.01 13.29
CA THR A 60 -9.52 -15.35 12.73
C THR A 60 -9.31 -15.38 11.22
N ALA A 61 -9.13 -16.59 10.66
CA ALA A 61 -9.02 -16.79 9.23
C ALA A 61 -10.25 -16.29 8.43
N LYS A 62 -11.44 -16.30 9.02
CA LYS A 62 -12.66 -15.81 8.37
C LYS A 62 -12.60 -14.30 8.15
N ASP A 63 -11.96 -13.57 9.06
CA ASP A 63 -11.88 -12.11 9.00
C ASP A 63 -10.99 -11.62 7.85
N LEU A 64 -10.08 -12.48 7.32
CA LEU A 64 -9.29 -12.16 6.13
C LEU A 64 -10.16 -11.85 4.92
N ARG A 65 -11.39 -12.39 4.87
CA ARG A 65 -12.29 -12.19 3.73
C ARG A 65 -12.56 -10.72 3.47
N PHE A 66 -12.70 -9.92 4.53
CA PHE A 66 -12.92 -8.48 4.38
C PHE A 66 -11.70 -7.81 3.72
N GLY A 67 -10.51 -8.03 4.28
CA GLY A 67 -9.27 -7.44 3.76
C GLY A 67 -9.01 -7.85 2.31
N ILE A 68 -9.17 -9.14 1.99
CA ILE A 68 -8.99 -9.64 0.62
C ILE A 68 -9.97 -8.98 -0.36
N LYS A 69 -11.25 -8.85 0.02
CA LYS A 69 -12.25 -8.20 -0.82
C LYS A 69 -11.90 -6.74 -1.09
N LEU A 70 -11.38 -6.04 -0.09
CA LEU A 70 -10.97 -4.64 -0.21
C LEU A 70 -9.65 -4.48 -1.01
N SER A 71 -8.77 -5.48 -0.97
CA SER A 71 -7.46 -5.42 -1.62
C SER A 71 -7.45 -5.90 -3.07
N LEU A 72 -8.38 -6.75 -3.50
CA LEU A 72 -8.37 -7.32 -4.85
C LEU A 72 -9.37 -6.62 -5.79
N TYR A 73 -9.02 -6.51 -7.07
CA TYR A 73 -9.90 -5.93 -8.08
C TYR A 73 -11.24 -6.68 -8.23
N ARG A 74 -11.20 -8.00 -8.07
CA ARG A 74 -12.38 -8.88 -8.04
C ARG A 74 -12.35 -9.69 -6.76
N ASP A 75 -13.53 -9.97 -6.21
CA ASP A 75 -13.68 -10.85 -5.06
C ASP A 75 -13.66 -12.33 -5.50
N PRO A 76 -12.56 -13.09 -5.27
CA PRO A 76 -12.52 -14.49 -5.67
C PRO A 76 -13.29 -15.37 -4.67
N PRO A 77 -13.90 -16.48 -5.11
CA PRO A 77 -14.36 -17.50 -4.19
C PRO A 77 -13.15 -18.13 -3.51
N LEU A 78 -13.04 -17.98 -2.18
CA LEU A 78 -11.96 -18.56 -1.38
C LEU A 78 -12.53 -19.58 -0.41
N PRO A 79 -12.28 -20.88 -0.66
CA PRO A 79 -12.62 -21.93 0.29
C PRO A 79 -12.00 -21.68 1.67
N GLY A 80 -12.70 -22.08 2.73
CA GLY A 80 -12.26 -21.85 4.10
C GLY A 80 -10.89 -22.46 4.42
N PHE A 81 -10.51 -23.57 3.78
CA PHE A 81 -9.18 -24.18 3.97
C PHE A 81 -8.05 -23.30 3.42
N ILE A 82 -8.27 -22.59 2.30
CA ILE A 82 -7.31 -21.65 1.74
C ILE A 82 -7.18 -20.44 2.67
N LEU A 83 -8.30 -19.88 3.13
CA LEU A 83 -8.28 -18.78 4.10
C LEU A 83 -7.53 -19.17 5.38
N LYS A 84 -7.76 -20.38 5.88
CA LYS A 84 -7.05 -20.91 7.06
C LYS A 84 -5.56 -21.05 6.81
N GLN A 85 -5.15 -21.55 5.65
CA GLN A 85 -3.74 -21.67 5.28
C GLN A 85 -3.08 -20.30 5.21
N VAL A 86 -3.66 -19.36 4.45
CA VAL A 86 -3.15 -17.98 4.34
C VAL A 86 -3.06 -17.32 5.72
N TYR A 87 -4.06 -17.52 6.57
CA TYR A 87 -4.06 -16.99 7.93
C TYR A 87 -2.91 -17.54 8.76
N ASN A 88 -2.72 -18.86 8.76
CA ASN A 88 -1.70 -19.51 9.56
C ASN A 88 -0.27 -19.18 9.09
N GLU A 89 -0.07 -18.99 7.80
CA GLU A 89 1.25 -18.72 7.22
C GLU A 89 1.62 -17.24 7.27
N PHE A 90 0.69 -16.34 6.94
CA PHE A 90 1.01 -14.93 6.69
C PHE A 90 0.39 -13.94 7.68
N ALA A 91 -0.61 -14.36 8.46
CA ALA A 91 -1.28 -13.49 9.42
C ALA A 91 -0.90 -13.84 10.86
N ALA A 92 -1.35 -14.98 11.38
CA ALA A 92 -1.27 -15.34 12.79
C ALA A 92 0.13 -15.18 13.40
N PRO A 93 1.23 -15.61 12.74
CA PRO A 93 2.57 -15.49 13.32
C PRO A 93 3.05 -14.05 13.51
N PHE A 94 2.56 -13.13 12.68
CA PHE A 94 3.04 -11.75 12.61
C PHE A 94 2.01 -10.72 13.10
N ARG A 95 0.77 -11.15 13.38
CA ARG A 95 -0.37 -10.26 13.58
C ARG A 95 -0.19 -9.29 14.72
N ALA A 96 0.39 -9.74 15.84
CA ALA A 96 0.66 -8.87 16.97
C ALA A 96 1.60 -7.71 16.58
N ALA A 97 2.70 -8.02 15.90
CA ALA A 97 3.64 -7.02 15.41
C ALA A 97 3.02 -6.09 14.37
N GLN A 98 2.25 -6.63 13.41
CA GLN A 98 1.54 -5.84 12.39
C GLN A 98 0.55 -4.85 13.03
N ILE A 99 -0.23 -5.29 14.04
CA ILE A 99 -1.15 -4.41 14.76
C ILE A 99 -0.38 -3.30 15.49
N THR A 100 0.76 -3.63 16.12
CA THR A 100 1.60 -2.62 16.77
C THR A 100 2.08 -1.57 15.77
N LEU A 101 2.56 -1.97 14.60
CA LEU A 101 3.01 -1.06 13.54
C LEU A 101 1.87 -0.15 13.04
N ILE A 102 0.67 -0.70 12.86
CA ILE A 102 -0.49 0.09 12.42
C ILE A 102 -0.89 1.10 13.50
N LYS A 103 -0.93 0.69 14.77
CA LYS A 103 -1.23 1.59 15.89
C LYS A 103 -0.20 2.71 16.02
N ASP A 104 1.08 2.38 15.87
CA ASP A 104 2.17 3.36 15.89
C ASP A 104 2.03 4.37 14.76
N LEU A 105 1.76 3.90 13.53
CA LEU A 105 1.50 4.77 12.39
C LEU A 105 0.31 5.71 12.63
N MET A 106 -0.80 5.20 13.17
CA MET A 106 -1.98 6.01 13.50
C MET A 106 -1.67 7.04 14.59
N ALA A 107 -0.89 6.67 15.60
CA ALA A 107 -0.53 7.57 16.70
C ALA A 107 0.39 8.71 16.25
N HIS A 108 1.16 8.51 15.17
CA HIS A 108 2.11 9.49 14.65
C HIS A 108 1.72 10.04 13.27
N GLU A 109 0.45 9.91 12.86
CA GLU A 109 0.03 10.24 11.49
C GLU A 109 0.32 11.69 11.10
N GLU A 110 0.25 12.62 12.05
CA GLU A 110 0.52 14.05 11.84
C GLU A 110 1.94 14.30 11.29
N SER A 111 2.89 13.42 11.59
CA SER A 111 4.27 13.50 11.11
C SER A 111 4.41 13.15 9.62
N PHE A 112 3.42 12.49 9.02
CA PHE A 112 3.53 11.91 7.67
C PHE A 112 2.41 12.36 6.73
N VAL A 113 1.19 12.59 7.23
CA VAL A 113 0.01 12.85 6.39
C VAL A 113 0.16 14.08 5.50
N HIS A 114 0.91 15.09 5.93
CA HIS A 114 1.20 16.30 5.14
C HIS A 114 2.68 16.42 4.74
N LYS A 115 3.45 15.34 4.90
CA LYS A 115 4.89 15.39 4.69
C LYS A 115 5.24 15.49 3.22
N LYS A 116 6.01 16.53 2.88
CA LYS A 116 6.81 16.58 1.66
C LYS A 116 8.18 15.95 1.95
N TYR A 117 8.63 15.07 1.06
CA TYR A 117 9.88 14.35 1.21
C TYR A 117 11.02 15.02 0.42
N ASP A 118 12.24 15.04 0.99
CA ASP A 118 13.47 15.43 0.27
C ASP A 118 14.10 14.20 -0.41
N TRP A 119 13.47 13.71 -1.48
CA TRP A 119 14.03 12.62 -2.29
C TRP A 119 15.00 13.14 -3.34
N ARG A 120 16.21 12.57 -3.38
CA ARG A 120 17.30 13.00 -4.29
C ARG A 120 17.53 12.07 -5.48
N MET A 121 16.71 11.04 -5.60
CA MET A 121 16.76 10.00 -6.63
C MET A 121 15.48 10.02 -7.46
N PRO A 122 15.47 9.41 -8.65
CA PRO A 122 14.22 9.16 -9.38
C PRO A 122 13.19 8.42 -8.52
N VAL A 123 11.98 8.97 -8.45
CA VAL A 123 10.84 8.41 -7.72
C VAL A 123 9.75 8.02 -8.71
N HIS A 124 9.20 6.83 -8.53
CA HIS A 124 8.12 6.29 -9.35
C HIS A 124 7.01 5.75 -8.47
N LEU A 125 5.78 5.95 -8.90
CA LEU A 125 4.56 5.48 -8.26
C LEU A 125 3.87 4.48 -9.20
N ILE A 126 3.52 3.30 -8.68
CA ILE A 126 2.70 2.31 -9.39
C ILE A 126 1.42 2.10 -8.59
N TRP A 127 0.26 2.10 -9.22
CA TRP A 127 -1.01 1.94 -8.52
C TRP A 127 -1.95 0.98 -9.23
N GLY A 128 -2.71 0.20 -8.48
CA GLY A 128 -3.87 -0.51 -9.01
C GLY A 128 -4.98 0.48 -9.36
N GLU A 129 -5.57 0.34 -10.55
CA GLU A 129 -6.69 1.17 -11.02
C GLU A 129 -7.85 1.28 -10.02
N ARG A 130 -8.13 0.20 -9.29
CA ARG A 130 -9.18 0.15 -8.27
C ARG A 130 -8.61 -0.34 -6.94
N ASP A 131 -7.52 0.27 -6.50
CA ASP A 131 -7.13 0.15 -5.10
C ASP A 131 -8.19 0.85 -4.23
N GLU A 132 -9.00 0.07 -3.51
CA GLU A 132 -10.01 0.58 -2.57
C GLU A 132 -9.44 0.75 -1.16
N LEU A 133 -8.29 0.14 -0.87
CA LEU A 133 -7.62 0.26 0.43
C LEU A 133 -6.83 1.56 0.52
N ILE A 134 -6.07 1.90 -0.52
CA ILE A 134 -5.38 3.19 -0.65
C ILE A 134 -5.76 3.81 -2.00
N PRO A 135 -6.82 4.63 -2.04
CA PRO A 135 -7.36 5.14 -3.29
C PRO A 135 -6.34 5.87 -4.15
N ASN A 136 -6.49 5.79 -5.48
CA ASN A 136 -5.63 6.47 -6.45
C ASN A 136 -5.45 7.98 -6.20
N ALA A 137 -6.45 8.63 -5.57
CA ALA A 137 -6.36 10.03 -5.15
C ALA A 137 -5.17 10.29 -4.19
N VAL A 138 -4.82 9.32 -3.36
CA VAL A 138 -3.65 9.36 -2.46
C VAL A 138 -2.36 9.34 -3.26
N GLY A 139 -2.21 8.38 -4.20
CA GLY A 139 -1.04 8.32 -5.08
C GLY A 139 -0.85 9.61 -5.89
N ARG A 140 -1.95 10.18 -6.40
CA ARG A 140 -1.96 11.50 -7.07
C ARG A 140 -1.56 12.65 -6.14
N ALA A 141 -2.03 12.65 -4.90
CA ALA A 141 -1.64 13.66 -3.92
C ALA A 141 -0.15 13.56 -3.57
N VAL A 142 0.39 12.34 -3.41
CA VAL A 142 1.84 12.11 -3.21
C VAL A 142 2.65 12.64 -4.39
N LEU A 143 2.21 12.38 -5.64
CA LEU A 143 2.83 12.91 -6.85
C LEU A 143 2.91 14.45 -6.81
N MET A 144 1.78 15.11 -6.56
CA MET A 144 1.66 16.57 -6.52
C MET A 144 2.47 17.20 -5.38
N ARG A 145 2.34 16.66 -4.16
CA ARG A 145 3.00 17.16 -2.95
C ARG A 145 4.52 17.17 -3.10
N ASN A 146 5.06 16.16 -3.76
CA ASN A 146 6.50 15.99 -3.97
C ASN A 146 6.98 16.57 -5.30
N GLY A 147 6.12 17.22 -6.09
CA GLY A 147 6.49 17.85 -7.36
C GLY A 147 7.00 16.86 -8.40
N LEU A 148 6.50 15.63 -8.37
CA LEU A 148 6.87 14.59 -9.32
C LEU A 148 6.14 14.82 -10.66
N ALA A 149 6.80 14.53 -11.78
CA ALA A 149 6.19 14.63 -13.10
C ALA A 149 5.10 13.56 -13.31
N GLU A 150 4.06 13.86 -14.09
CA GLU A 150 2.92 12.97 -14.33
C GLU A 150 3.31 11.58 -14.86
N ASP A 151 4.39 11.48 -15.64
CA ASP A 151 4.91 10.22 -16.17
C ASP A 151 5.52 9.29 -15.10
N ARG A 152 5.71 9.81 -13.87
CA ARG A 152 6.15 9.03 -12.71
C ARG A 152 5.02 8.28 -12.04
N TRP A 153 3.76 8.53 -12.38
CA TRP A 153 2.62 7.78 -11.86
C TRP A 153 2.04 6.85 -12.92
N ILE A 154 2.08 5.54 -12.64
CA ILE A 154 1.64 4.51 -13.56
C ILE A 154 0.53 3.71 -12.91
N VAL A 155 -0.64 3.72 -13.55
CA VAL A 155 -1.79 2.94 -13.12
C VAL A 155 -1.84 1.62 -13.91
N ILE A 156 -1.99 0.51 -13.20
CA ILE A 156 -2.17 -0.82 -13.79
C ILE A 156 -3.68 -1.11 -13.87
N PRO A 157 -4.25 -1.27 -15.08
CA PRO A 157 -5.69 -1.46 -15.26
C PRO A 157 -6.17 -2.78 -14.67
N ARG A 158 -7.44 -2.83 -14.23
CA ARG A 158 -8.11 -4.03 -13.71
C ARG A 158 -7.34 -4.72 -12.57
N THR A 159 -6.91 -3.89 -11.61
CA THR A 159 -6.00 -4.27 -10.51
C THR A 159 -6.36 -3.49 -9.24
N GLY A 160 -6.34 -4.16 -8.09
CA GLY A 160 -6.52 -3.56 -6.77
C GLY A 160 -5.19 -3.22 -6.09
N HIS A 161 -5.16 -3.31 -4.77
CA HIS A 161 -4.06 -2.90 -3.88
C HIS A 161 -2.75 -3.70 -4.03
N VAL A 162 -2.80 -4.87 -4.69
CA VAL A 162 -1.65 -5.78 -4.80
C VAL A 162 -1.32 -6.14 -6.26
N PRO A 163 -0.86 -5.19 -7.09
CA PRO A 163 -0.55 -5.43 -8.50
C PRO A 163 0.49 -6.52 -8.74
N ASN A 164 1.45 -6.66 -7.82
CA ASN A 164 2.45 -7.72 -7.85
C ASN A 164 1.82 -9.13 -7.74
N ILE A 165 0.65 -9.26 -7.12
CA ILE A 165 -0.09 -10.52 -6.96
C ILE A 165 -1.13 -10.68 -8.08
N GLU A 166 -1.93 -9.64 -8.37
CA GLU A 166 -3.02 -9.75 -9.34
C GLU A 166 -2.55 -9.71 -10.80
N ARG A 167 -1.50 -8.94 -11.09
CA ARG A 167 -0.96 -8.73 -12.43
C ARG A 167 0.57 -8.84 -12.46
N PRO A 168 1.16 -9.96 -12.00
CA PRO A 168 2.61 -10.08 -11.80
C PRO A 168 3.43 -9.77 -13.06
N ARG A 169 2.99 -10.25 -14.23
CA ARG A 169 3.69 -10.01 -15.51
C ARG A 169 3.72 -8.54 -15.89
N GLU A 170 2.59 -7.86 -15.72
CA GLU A 170 2.44 -6.45 -16.05
C GLU A 170 3.18 -5.57 -15.05
N PHE A 171 3.07 -5.88 -13.75
CA PHE A 171 3.81 -5.22 -12.69
C PHE A 171 5.32 -5.32 -12.91
N VAL A 172 5.85 -6.52 -13.19
CA VAL A 172 7.28 -6.72 -13.48
C VAL A 172 7.72 -5.97 -14.74
N ARG A 173 6.90 -5.99 -15.80
CA ARG A 173 7.18 -5.23 -17.03
C ARG A 173 7.31 -3.73 -16.75
N VAL A 174 6.36 -3.17 -15.99
CA VAL A 174 6.37 -1.76 -15.59
C VAL A 174 7.58 -1.46 -14.71
N LEU A 175 7.82 -2.27 -13.68
CA LEU A 175 8.93 -2.10 -12.75
C LEU A 175 10.28 -2.12 -13.48
N ASN A 176 10.52 -3.12 -14.33
CA ASN A 176 11.78 -3.22 -15.08
C ASN A 176 11.99 -2.02 -16.01
N ARG A 177 10.93 -1.54 -16.66
CA ARG A 177 11.01 -0.32 -17.48
C ARG A 177 11.43 0.90 -16.66
N LEU A 178 10.89 1.06 -15.45
CA LEU A 178 11.22 2.19 -14.57
C LEU A 178 12.66 2.11 -14.04
N LEU A 179 13.13 0.90 -13.73
CA LEU A 179 14.48 0.66 -13.24
C LEU A 179 15.55 0.70 -14.34
N ALA A 180 15.17 0.59 -15.61
CA ALA A 180 16.07 0.67 -16.76
C ALA A 180 16.18 2.09 -17.33
N ALA A 181 15.30 3.00 -16.94
CA ALA A 181 15.35 4.40 -17.35
C ALA A 181 16.36 5.14 -16.45
N ASP A 182 17.60 5.25 -16.93
CA ASP A 182 18.65 6.11 -16.39
C ASP A 182 18.54 7.53 -16.99
#